data_AF-A0A969G623-F1
#
_entry.id   AF-A0A969G623-F1
#
_cell.length_a   1.000
_cell.length_b   1.000
_cell.length_c   1.000
_cell.angle_alpha   90.00
_cell.angle_beta   90.00
_cell.angle_gamma   90.00
#
_symmetry.space_group_name_H-M   'P 1'
#
loop_
_entity.id
_entity.type
_entity.pdbx_description
1 polymer ?
#
loop_
_entity_poly.entity_id
_entity_poly.type
_entity_poly.pdbx_seq_one_letter_code
_entity_poly.pdbx_strand_id
1 'polypeptide(L)' 'MELLPAAQQRLADQVAIVTGASRGIGKATAIALATEGAKVVINYARSSDAAEAVAAEITAAGGE' A
#
# COMPACT_ATOMS: atom_id res chain seq x y z
N MET A 1 6.67 -6.71 5.55
CA MET A 1 7.15 -5.32 5.41
C MET A 1 7.10 -4.66 6.76
N GLU A 2 7.97 -3.68 7.02
CA GLU A 2 7.94 -2.85 8.23
C GLU A 2 7.77 -1.39 7.80
N LEU A 3 6.93 -0.63 8.50
CA LEU A 3 6.79 0.80 8.28
C LEU A 3 8.10 1.52 8.59
N LEU A 4 8.37 2.63 7.90
CA LEU A 4 9.45 3.52 8.30
C LEU A 4 9.11 4.17 9.65
N PRO A 5 10.12 4.50 10.47
CA PRO A 5 9.94 5.35 11.63
C PRO A 5 9.19 6.64 11.24
N ALA A 6 8.30 7.13 12.10
CA ALA A 6 7.47 8.30 11.80
C ALA A 6 8.28 9.53 11.34
N ALA A 7 9.48 9.74 11.89
CA ALA A 7 10.37 10.83 11.48
C ALA A 7 10.91 10.70 10.03
N GLN A 8 10.80 9.52 9.42
CA GLN A 8 11.24 9.21 8.05
C GLN A 8 10.07 8.96 7.07
N GLN A 9 8.83 8.97 7.54
CA GLN A 9 7.65 8.80 6.70
C GLN A 9 7.36 10.06 5.89
N ARG A 10 7.76 10.09 4.63
CA ARG A 10 7.63 11.30 3.78
C ARG A 10 6.20 11.55 3.31
N LEU A 11 5.32 10.57 3.42
CA LEU A 11 3.95 10.59 2.91
C LEU A 11 2.90 10.45 4.00
N ALA A 12 3.28 10.65 5.27
CA ALA A 12 2.33 10.71 6.37
C ALA A 12 1.17 11.66 6.06
N ASP A 13 -0.04 11.25 6.45
CA ASP A 13 -1.31 11.96 6.21
C ASP A 13 -1.71 12.18 4.73
N GLN A 14 -0.96 11.60 3.78
CA GLN A 14 -1.33 11.64 2.36
C GLN A 14 -2.16 10.42 1.98
N VAL A 15 -2.99 10.58 0.94
CA VAL A 15 -3.72 9.48 0.30
C VAL A 15 -3.14 9.23 -1.08
N ALA A 16 -2.81 7.97 -1.39
CA ALA A 16 -2.30 7.56 -2.69
C ALA A 16 -3.22 6.52 -3.34
N ILE A 17 -3.60 6.76 -4.60
CA ILE A 17 -4.35 5.77 -5.39
C ILE A 17 -3.40 5.07 -6.35
N VAL A 18 -3.28 3.75 -6.24
CA VAL A 18 -2.45 2.95 -7.14
C VAL A 18 -3.33 2.06 -8.00
N THR A 19 -3.27 2.27 -9.31
CA THR A 19 -3.99 1.46 -10.30
C THR A 19 -3.21 0.20 -10.66
N GLY A 20 -3.92 -0.91 -10.87
CA GLY A 20 -3.28 -2.20 -11.11
C GLY A 20 -2.48 -2.73 -9.91
N ALA A 21 -2.87 -2.34 -8.70
CA ALA A 21 -2.11 -2.57 -7.46
C ALA A 21 -2.19 -4.00 -6.91
N SER A 22 -2.94 -4.90 -7.55
CA SER A 22 -3.10 -6.27 -7.06
C SER A 22 -1.88 -7.18 -7.28
N ARG A 23 -0.88 -6.76 -8.08
CA ARG A 23 0.31 -7.59 -8.39
C ARG A 23 1.46 -6.79 -9.00
N GLY A 24 2.61 -7.46 -9.14
CA GLY A 24 3.78 -6.94 -9.84
C GLY A 24 4.23 -5.59 -9.30
N ILE A 25 4.53 -4.65 -10.20
CA ILE A 25 4.99 -3.30 -9.84
C ILE A 25 3.91 -2.53 -9.10
N GLY A 26 2.64 -2.63 -9.50
CA GLY A 26 1.55 -1.93 -8.80
C GLY A 26 1.47 -2.32 -7.32
N LYS A 27 1.58 -3.63 -7.03
CA LYS A 27 1.67 -4.13 -5.65
C LYS A 27 2.88 -3.53 -4.92
N ALA A 28 4.07 -3.62 -5.52
CA ALA A 28 5.30 -3.11 -4.92
C ALA A 28 5.22 -1.60 -4.63
N THR A 29 4.60 -0.83 -5.53
CA THR A 29 4.38 0.61 -5.37
C THR A 29 3.42 0.90 -4.21
N ALA A 30 2.27 0.22 -4.14
CA ALA A 30 1.32 0.40 -3.04
C ALA A 30 1.97 0.14 -1.67
N ILE A 31 2.71 -0.95 -1.59
CA ILE A 31 3.50 -1.38 -0.44
C ILE A 31 4.56 -0.32 -0.06
N ALA A 32 5.33 0.19 -1.02
CA ALA A 32 6.33 1.23 -0.78
C ALA A 32 5.72 2.55 -0.29
N LEU A 33 4.57 2.97 -0.86
CA LEU A 33 3.88 4.18 -0.43
C LEU A 33 3.30 4.05 0.99
N ALA A 34 2.75 2.88 1.33
CA ALA A 34 2.28 2.61 2.69
C ALA A 34 3.43 2.63 3.71
N THR A 35 4.60 2.11 3.33
CA THR A 35 5.83 2.14 4.18
C THR A 35 6.22 3.57 4.57
N GLU A 36 5.99 4.51 3.66
CA GLU A 36 6.27 5.94 3.81
C GLU A 36 5.14 6.69 4.54
N GLY A 37 4.13 5.98 5.06
CA GLY A 37 3.04 6.53 5.87
C GLY A 37 1.80 6.97 5.10
N ALA A 38 1.73 6.72 3.79
CA ALA A 38 0.53 7.05 3.01
C ALA A 38 -0.62 6.09 3.31
N LYS A 39 -1.86 6.59 3.23
CA LYS A 39 -3.07 5.78 3.12
C LYS A 39 -3.26 5.36 1.67
N VAL A 40 -3.31 4.06 1.37
CA VAL A 40 -3.22 3.57 0.00
C VAL A 40 -4.52 2.93 -0.47
N VAL A 41 -5.07 3.47 -1.55
CA VAL A 41 -6.20 2.87 -2.27
C VAL A 41 -5.69 1.89 -3.32
N ILE A 42 -6.04 0.62 -3.16
CA ILE A 42 -5.71 -0.45 -4.09
C ILE A 42 -6.80 -0.56 -5.16
N ASN A 43 -6.50 -0.07 -6.36
CA ASN A 43 -7.37 -0.27 -7.50
C ASN A 43 -6.94 -1.50 -8.32
N TYR A 44 -7.91 -2.32 -8.70
CA TYR A 44 -7.73 -3.55 -9.48
C TYR A 44 -8.84 -3.69 -10.53
N ALA A 45 -8.60 -4.51 -11.55
CA ALA A 45 -9.56 -4.71 -12.66
C ALA A 45 -10.29 -6.06 -12.63
N ARG A 46 -9.61 -7.15 -12.23
CA ARG A 46 -10.10 -8.52 -12.47
C ARG A 46 -9.88 -9.51 -11.31
N SER A 47 -9.26 -9.09 -10.22
CA SER A 47 -8.93 -10.00 -9.12
C SER A 47 -9.00 -9.25 -7.80
N SER A 48 -10.15 -9.39 -7.15
CA SER A 48 -10.41 -8.90 -5.79
C SER A 48 -9.50 -9.58 -4.78
N ASP A 49 -9.38 -10.91 -4.85
CA ASP A 49 -8.62 -11.69 -3.86
C ASP A 49 -7.15 -11.28 -3.80
N ALA A 50 -6.54 -11.03 -4.98
CA ALA A 50 -5.18 -10.53 -5.04
C ALA A 50 -5.06 -9.09 -4.50
N ALA A 51 -6.07 -8.24 -4.70
CA ALA A 51 -6.08 -6.89 -4.16
C ALA A 51 -6.27 -6.89 -2.63
N GLU A 52 -7.19 -7.71 -2.13
CA GLU A 52 -7.45 -7.90 -0.70
C GLU A 52 -6.23 -8.48 0.02
N ALA A 53 -5.50 -9.41 -0.61
CA ALA A 53 -4.25 -9.93 -0.07
C ALA A 53 -3.18 -8.82 0.09
N VAL A 54 -3.11 -7.87 -0.85
CA VAL A 54 -2.19 -6.72 -0.71
C VAL A 54 -2.65 -5.77 0.38
N ALA A 55 -3.95 -5.48 0.48
CA ALA A 55 -4.50 -4.65 1.55
C ALA A 55 -4.22 -5.28 2.92
N ALA A 56 -4.46 -6.58 3.07
CA ALA A 56 -4.15 -7.32 4.29
C ALA A 56 -2.65 -7.30 4.63
N GLU A 57 -1.77 -7.40 3.63
CA GLU A 57 -0.32 -7.28 3.83
C GLU A 57 0.08 -5.88 4.35
N ILE A 58 -0.52 -4.81 3.80
CA ILE A 58 -0.30 -3.43 4.24
C ILE A 58 -0.79 -3.24 5.68
N THR A 59 -2.02 -3.67 5.98
CA THR A 59 -2.60 -3.56 7.32
C THR A 59 -1.81 -4.38 8.36
N ALA A 60 -1.37 -5.58 8.01
CA ALA A 60 -0.54 -6.41 8.89
C ALA A 60 0.83 -5.77 9.19
N ALA A 61 1.34 -4.93 8.29
CA ALA A 61 2.55 -4.14 8.50
C ALA A 61 2.31 -2.85 9.32
N GLY A 62 1.05 -2.52 9.64
CA GLY A 62 0.65 -1.31 10.36
C GLY A 62 0.30 -0.12 9.47
N GLY A 63 0.34 -0.29 8.14
CA GLY A 63 -0.10 0.72 7.18
C GLY A 63 -1.62 0.72 6.99
N GLU A 64 -2.12 1.71 6.25
CA GLU A 64 -3.54 1.88 5.91
C GLU A 64 -3.76 1.88 4.40
#